data_AF-A0A1H4JL91-F1
#
_entry.id   AF-A0A1H4JL91-F1
#
_cell.length_a   1.000
_cell.length_b   1.000
_cell.length_c   1.000
_cell.angle_alpha   90.00
_cell.angle_beta   90.00
_cell.angle_gamma   90.00
#
_symmetry.space_group_name_H-M   'P 1'
#
loop_
_entity.id
_entity.type
_entity.pdbx_description
1 polymer ?
#
loop_
_entity_poly.entity_id
_entity_poly.type
_entity_poly.pdbx_seq_one_letter_code
_entity_poly.pdbx_strand_id
1 'polypeptide(L)'
;MPTDPATQPPGPNQNAEPGPNQLAEIRTMGYDHSVYVPTSSCNLCQALGLSRSTWFEIDLRFAHEAPPTHAELVLVARPPRMRAGAGQIVLQLRSQQIGGLDLWLCGIDRRGVLGPVQVDASYRRRGFGTTLVAAALARGPGYRWSTTALDQSVAARAFCAAQRWPEGVQLSSPFYCSHMKLANGDNE
;
A
#
# COMPACT_ATOMS: atom_id res chain seq x y z
N MET A 1 4.57 -65.11 -42.94
CA MET A 1 4.38 -63.65 -43.01
C MET A 1 3.62 -63.22 -41.76
N PRO A 2 4.29 -62.63 -40.76
CA PRO A 2 3.62 -62.14 -39.55
C PRO A 2 3.11 -60.71 -39.75
N THR A 3 1.91 -60.46 -39.25
CA THR A 3 1.20 -59.18 -39.18
C THR A 3 1.76 -58.26 -38.10
N ASP A 4 1.94 -56.99 -38.44
CA ASP A 4 2.33 -55.86 -37.56
C ASP A 4 1.31 -55.61 -36.43
N PRO A 5 1.73 -55.16 -35.24
CA PRO A 5 0.83 -54.72 -34.18
C PRO A 5 0.40 -53.25 -34.36
N ALA A 6 -0.90 -53.02 -34.20
CA ALA A 6 -1.54 -51.71 -34.27
C ALA A 6 -0.99 -50.73 -33.21
N THR A 7 -0.59 -49.56 -33.67
CA THR A 7 -0.19 -48.41 -32.84
C THR A 7 -1.41 -47.81 -32.14
N GLN A 8 -1.36 -47.74 -30.82
CA GLN A 8 -2.37 -47.15 -29.95
C GLN A 8 -2.29 -45.60 -30.03
N PRO A 9 -3.41 -44.85 -30.02
CA PRO A 9 -3.37 -43.40 -30.08
C PRO A 9 -2.83 -42.80 -28.77
N PRO A 10 -2.09 -41.67 -28.82
CA PRO A 10 -1.55 -41.05 -27.63
C PRO A 10 -2.67 -40.45 -26.78
N GLY A 11 -2.58 -40.65 -25.45
CA GLY A 11 -3.47 -40.04 -24.47
C GLY A 11 -3.33 -38.51 -24.40
N PRO A 12 -4.30 -37.81 -23.78
CA PRO A 12 -4.32 -36.35 -23.74
C PRO A 12 -3.09 -35.82 -23.00
N ASN A 13 -2.38 -34.91 -23.67
CA ASN A 13 -1.16 -34.26 -23.22
C ASN A 13 -1.47 -33.33 -22.03
N GLN A 14 -0.94 -33.64 -20.84
CA GLN A 14 -1.18 -32.90 -19.59
C GLN A 14 -0.44 -31.56 -19.50
N ASN A 15 0.23 -31.13 -20.56
CA ASN A 15 1.05 -29.91 -20.61
C ASN A 15 0.46 -28.86 -21.56
N ALA A 16 -0.85 -28.65 -21.53
CA ALA A 16 -1.45 -27.51 -22.21
C ALA A 16 -1.18 -26.24 -21.39
N GLU A 17 -0.43 -25.30 -21.98
CA GLU A 17 -0.27 -23.96 -21.41
C GLU A 17 -1.67 -23.33 -21.22
N PRO A 18 -1.93 -22.73 -20.04
CA PRO A 18 -3.24 -22.19 -19.72
C PRO A 18 -3.58 -21.05 -20.68
N GLY A 19 -4.66 -21.22 -21.44
CA GLY A 19 -5.16 -20.21 -22.38
C GLY A 19 -5.62 -18.93 -21.67
N PRO A 20 -5.74 -17.81 -22.40
CA PRO A 20 -6.00 -16.47 -21.84
C PRO A 20 -7.32 -16.32 -21.06
N ASN A 21 -8.21 -17.31 -21.08
CA ASN A 21 -9.47 -17.33 -20.31
C ASN A 21 -9.35 -17.92 -18.88
N GLN A 22 -8.23 -18.52 -18.48
CA GLN A 22 -8.07 -19.09 -17.12
C GLN A 22 -7.67 -18.06 -16.04
N LEU A 23 -7.28 -16.85 -16.42
CA LEU A 23 -7.00 -15.78 -15.45
C LEU A 23 -8.27 -15.23 -14.78
N ALA A 24 -9.45 -15.43 -15.39
CA ALA A 24 -10.73 -15.04 -14.81
C ALA A 24 -11.14 -15.88 -13.59
N GLU A 25 -10.59 -17.09 -13.42
CA GLU A 25 -10.87 -17.97 -12.27
C GLU A 25 -10.05 -17.63 -11.02
N ILE A 26 -9.10 -16.68 -11.12
CA ILE A 26 -8.16 -16.38 -10.03
C ILE A 26 -8.73 -15.34 -9.06
N ARG A 27 -9.64 -14.47 -9.52
CA ARG A 27 -10.14 -13.34 -8.73
C ARG A 27 -11.66 -13.30 -8.65
N THR A 28 -12.20 -13.13 -7.45
CA THR A 28 -13.63 -12.86 -7.23
C THR A 28 -13.81 -11.43 -6.74
N MET A 29 -14.89 -10.79 -7.18
CA MET A 29 -15.32 -9.49 -6.63
C MET A 29 -16.33 -9.71 -5.51
N GLY A 30 -16.17 -8.96 -4.43
CA GLY A 30 -17.10 -8.93 -3.32
C GLY A 30 -17.47 -7.50 -2.96
N TYR A 31 -18.16 -7.35 -1.84
CA TYR A 31 -18.54 -6.04 -1.32
C TYR A 31 -18.49 -6.05 0.20
N ASP A 32 -17.78 -5.08 0.79
CA ASP A 32 -17.76 -4.90 2.24
C ASP A 32 -18.81 -3.86 2.63
N HIS A 33 -19.93 -4.31 3.19
CA HIS A 33 -21.03 -3.45 3.63
C HIS A 33 -20.67 -2.56 4.83
N SER A 34 -19.59 -2.85 5.58
CA SER A 34 -19.17 -2.01 6.70
C SER A 34 -18.57 -0.68 6.26
N VAL A 35 -17.97 -0.65 5.06
CA VAL A 35 -17.38 0.54 4.46
C VAL A 35 -18.02 0.91 3.12
N TYR A 36 -18.96 0.10 2.65
CA TYR A 36 -19.66 0.24 1.38
C TYR A 36 -18.72 0.27 0.16
N VAL A 37 -17.67 -0.55 0.15
CA VAL A 37 -16.66 -0.57 -0.94
C VAL A 37 -16.58 -1.95 -1.59
N PRO A 38 -16.42 -2.04 -2.92
CA PRO A 38 -16.07 -3.29 -3.59
C PRO A 38 -14.77 -3.88 -3.06
N THR A 39 -14.76 -5.19 -2.84
CA THR A 39 -13.57 -5.95 -2.47
C THR A 39 -13.16 -6.86 -3.60
N SER A 40 -11.92 -7.32 -3.55
CA SER A 40 -11.40 -8.31 -4.47
C SER A 40 -10.69 -9.38 -3.69
N SER A 41 -10.86 -10.63 -4.11
CA SER A 41 -10.24 -11.77 -3.47
C SER A 41 -9.52 -12.65 -4.48
N CYS A 42 -8.47 -13.32 -4.04
CA CYS A 42 -7.81 -14.38 -4.79
C CYS A 42 -8.41 -15.73 -4.37
N ASN A 43 -9.05 -16.42 -5.31
CA ASN A 43 -9.78 -17.66 -5.07
C ASN A 43 -8.85 -18.75 -4.54
N LEU A 44 -7.65 -18.87 -5.10
CA LEU A 44 -6.64 -19.83 -4.64
C LEU A 44 -6.17 -19.51 -3.21
N CYS A 45 -5.86 -18.24 -2.92
CA CYS A 45 -5.46 -17.84 -1.57
C CYS A 45 -6.57 -18.07 -0.55
N GLN A 46 -7.83 -17.88 -0.95
CA GLN A 46 -8.99 -18.14 -0.10
C GLN A 46 -9.15 -19.64 0.16
N ALA A 47 -9.05 -20.48 -0.88
CA ALA A 47 -9.09 -21.93 -0.75
C ALA A 47 -7.97 -22.48 0.14
N LEU A 48 -6.79 -21.85 0.10
CA LEU A 48 -5.64 -22.18 0.94
C LEU A 48 -5.71 -21.59 2.36
N GLY A 49 -6.78 -20.86 2.71
CA GLY A 49 -6.96 -20.26 4.04
C GLY A 49 -5.93 -19.16 4.37
N LEU A 50 -5.31 -18.56 3.36
CA LEU A 50 -4.28 -17.54 3.56
C LEU A 50 -4.89 -16.23 4.05
N SER A 51 -4.24 -15.62 5.03
CA SER A 51 -4.56 -14.26 5.46
C SER A 51 -4.37 -13.27 4.31
N ARG A 52 -5.21 -12.24 4.20
CA ARG A 52 -5.18 -11.22 3.14
C ARG A 52 -5.51 -11.75 1.74
N SER A 53 -6.26 -12.86 1.67
CA SER A 53 -6.85 -13.35 0.42
C SER A 53 -7.91 -12.40 -0.15
N THR A 54 -8.39 -11.42 0.62
CA THR A 54 -9.32 -10.37 0.21
C THR A 54 -8.72 -8.99 0.51
N TRP A 55 -8.87 -8.03 -0.41
CA TRP A 55 -8.37 -6.67 -0.33
C TRP A 55 -9.35 -5.66 -0.91
N PHE A 56 -9.11 -4.38 -0.60
CA PHE A 56 -9.78 -3.24 -1.23
C PHE A 56 -8.94 -2.76 -2.41
N GLU A 57 -9.60 -2.38 -3.50
CA GLU A 57 -8.95 -1.63 -4.57
C GLU A 57 -8.81 -0.17 -4.12
N ILE A 58 -7.57 0.33 -4.15
CA ILE A 58 -7.24 1.71 -3.78
C ILE A 58 -6.64 2.35 -5.02
N ASP A 59 -7.20 3.47 -5.48
CA ASP A 59 -6.52 4.22 -6.53
C ASP A 59 -5.27 4.88 -5.93
N LEU A 60 -4.13 4.42 -6.43
CA LEU A 60 -2.81 4.90 -6.04
C LEU A 60 -2.41 6.17 -6.79
N ARG A 61 -3.15 6.55 -7.85
CA ARG A 61 -2.99 7.85 -8.50
C ARG A 61 -3.46 8.94 -7.55
N PHE A 62 -2.69 10.01 -7.48
CA PHE A 62 -3.04 11.12 -6.62
C PHE A 62 -4.19 11.89 -7.25
N ALA A 63 -5.16 12.38 -6.48
CA ALA A 63 -6.36 13.06 -7.01
C ALA A 63 -6.12 14.28 -7.95
N HIS A 64 -4.89 14.75 -8.07
CA HIS A 64 -4.44 15.83 -8.96
C HIS A 64 -4.04 15.29 -10.35
N GLU A 65 -3.85 13.98 -10.46
CA GLU A 65 -3.68 13.19 -11.68
C GLU A 65 -5.06 12.55 -11.99
N ALA A 66 -5.93 13.30 -12.68
CA ALA A 66 -7.27 12.94 -13.18
C ALA A 66 -7.98 11.75 -12.48
N PRO A 67 -9.04 11.98 -11.68
CA PRO A 67 -9.71 10.91 -10.95
C PRO A 67 -10.31 9.88 -11.93
N PRO A 68 -10.23 8.57 -11.66
CA PRO A 68 -11.15 7.63 -12.28
C PRO A 68 -12.55 7.88 -11.74
N THR A 69 -13.53 7.65 -12.60
CA THR A 69 -14.96 7.80 -12.29
C THR A 69 -15.52 6.73 -11.34
N HIS A 70 -14.72 5.79 -10.82
CA HIS A 70 -15.23 4.61 -10.10
C HIS A 70 -14.49 4.19 -8.80
N ALA A 71 -13.34 4.77 -8.46
CA ALA A 71 -12.64 4.36 -7.24
C ALA A 71 -13.22 5.07 -6.02
N GLU A 72 -13.78 4.31 -5.08
CA GLU A 72 -14.32 4.89 -3.84
C GLU A 72 -13.23 5.20 -2.81
N LEU A 73 -12.10 4.48 -2.86
CA LEU A 73 -10.92 4.71 -2.02
C LEU A 73 -9.78 5.31 -2.85
N VAL A 74 -9.32 6.50 -2.46
CA VAL A 74 -8.31 7.27 -3.21
C VAL A 74 -7.24 7.81 -2.28
N LEU A 75 -5.97 7.74 -2.71
CA LEU A 75 -4.87 8.43 -2.04
C LEU A 75 -4.71 9.86 -2.58
N VAL A 76 -4.64 10.84 -1.68
CA VAL A 76 -4.48 12.26 -2.02
C VAL A 76 -3.25 12.80 -1.34
N ALA A 77 -2.26 13.24 -2.11
CA ALA A 77 -1.15 14.01 -1.56
C ALA A 77 -1.53 15.48 -1.40
N ARG A 78 -1.14 16.05 -0.26
CA ARG A 78 -1.20 17.48 0.02
C ARG A 78 0.23 17.98 0.09
N PRO A 79 0.72 18.69 -0.92
CA PRO A 79 2.10 19.15 -0.94
C PRO A 79 2.37 20.12 0.22
N PRO A 80 3.62 20.19 0.72
CA PRO A 80 3.98 21.16 1.72
C PRO A 80 3.92 22.59 1.16
N ARG A 81 3.69 23.58 2.03
CA ARG A 81 3.72 25.00 1.65
C ARG A 81 5.12 25.47 1.24
N MET A 82 6.16 24.85 1.79
CA MET A 82 7.56 25.13 1.49
C MET A 82 8.28 23.84 1.13
N ARG A 83 9.28 23.91 0.25
CA ARG A 83 10.14 22.75 -0.06
C ARG A 83 10.78 22.23 1.23
N ALA A 84 10.87 20.91 1.36
CA ALA A 84 11.31 20.21 2.58
C ALA A 84 10.43 20.43 3.83
N GLY A 85 9.32 21.16 3.74
CA GLY A 85 8.33 21.27 4.81
C GLY A 85 7.41 20.06 4.92
N ALA A 86 6.50 20.13 5.90
CA ALA A 86 5.51 19.08 6.16
C ALA A 86 4.44 19.01 5.04
N GLY A 87 4.44 17.91 4.30
CA GLY A 87 3.34 17.51 3.42
C GLY A 87 2.51 16.41 4.07
N GLN A 88 1.46 15.96 3.40
CA GLN A 88 0.59 14.90 3.91
C GLN A 88 0.13 13.97 2.79
N ILE A 89 -0.02 12.69 3.09
CA ILE A 89 -0.77 11.74 2.26
C ILE A 89 -2.05 11.38 3.00
N VAL A 90 -3.18 11.51 2.33
CA VAL A 90 -4.52 11.30 2.88
C VAL A 90 -5.18 10.14 2.16
N LEU A 91 -5.84 9.27 2.90
CA LEU A 91 -6.75 8.27 2.35
C LEU A 91 -8.18 8.81 2.45
N GLN A 92 -8.85 8.91 1.30
CA GLN A 92 -10.24 9.33 1.21
C GLN A 92 -11.13 8.15 0.83
N LEU A 93 -12.28 8.04 1.49
CA LEU A 93 -13.41 7.22 1.10
C LEU A 93 -14.54 8.14 0.65
N ARG A 94 -14.93 8.10 -0.63
CA ARG A 94 -15.99 8.97 -1.19
C ARG A 94 -15.80 10.44 -0.81
N SER A 95 -14.57 10.94 -0.99
CA SER A 95 -14.13 12.30 -0.63
C SER A 95 -14.03 12.62 0.88
N GLN A 96 -14.47 11.74 1.77
CA GLN A 96 -14.24 11.88 3.21
C GLN A 96 -12.86 11.36 3.58
N GLN A 97 -12.06 12.17 4.28
CA GLN A 97 -10.79 11.71 4.84
C GLN A 97 -11.04 10.70 5.96
N ILE A 98 -10.52 9.48 5.80
CA ILE A 98 -10.60 8.39 6.79
C ILE A 98 -9.25 8.05 7.42
N GLY A 99 -8.17 8.58 6.87
CA GLY A 99 -6.82 8.45 7.43
C GLY A 99 -5.83 9.38 6.75
N GLY A 100 -4.66 9.52 7.36
CA GLY A 100 -3.58 10.34 6.84
C GLY A 100 -2.24 10.05 7.51
N LEU A 101 -1.19 10.57 6.89
CA LEU A 101 0.18 10.48 7.33
C LEU A 101 0.93 11.73 6.91
N ASP A 102 1.56 12.40 7.87
CA ASP A 102 2.44 13.53 7.60
C ASP A 102 3.80 13.03 7.10
N LEU A 103 4.42 13.81 6.21
CA LEU A 103 5.63 13.42 5.52
C LEU A 103 6.51 14.64 5.23
N TRP A 104 7.78 14.54 5.58
CA TRP A 104 8.82 15.49 5.17
C TRP A 104 9.75 14.83 4.17
N LEU A 105 10.00 15.48 3.04
CA LEU A 105 10.93 15.00 2.01
C LEU A 105 11.91 16.10 1.61
N CYS A 106 13.20 15.80 1.67
CA CYS A 106 14.24 16.64 1.10
C CYS A 106 14.85 15.93 -0.10
N GLY A 107 14.60 16.48 -1.29
CA GLY A 107 15.18 15.95 -2.54
C GLY A 107 16.68 16.14 -2.66
N ILE A 108 17.24 17.15 -1.98
CA ILE A 108 18.69 17.46 -2.02
C ILE A 108 19.45 16.42 -1.18
N ASP A 109 19.06 16.24 0.08
CA ASP A 109 19.76 15.35 1.02
C ASP A 109 19.30 13.88 0.92
N ARG A 110 18.28 13.61 0.09
CA ARG A 110 17.58 12.33 -0.05
C ARG A 110 17.15 11.75 1.29
N ARG A 111 16.47 12.58 2.09
CA ARG A 111 15.95 12.21 3.41
C ARG A 111 14.43 12.27 3.44
N GLY A 112 13.85 11.30 4.12
CA GLY A 112 12.43 11.24 4.40
C GLY A 112 12.17 11.09 5.90
N VAL A 113 11.23 11.84 6.44
CA VAL A 113 10.72 11.67 7.79
C VAL A 113 9.23 11.37 7.71
N LEU A 114 8.80 10.26 8.31
CA LEU A 114 7.40 9.89 8.42
C LEU A 114 6.85 10.38 9.76
N GLY A 115 5.74 11.10 9.70
CA GLY A 115 4.99 11.52 10.87
C GLY A 115 4.09 10.41 11.42
N PRO A 116 3.19 10.77 12.34
CA PRO A 116 2.18 9.85 12.85
C PRO A 116 1.24 9.37 11.75
N VAL A 117 0.96 8.06 11.71
CA VAL A 117 -0.11 7.49 10.91
C VAL A 117 -1.40 7.57 11.69
N GLN A 118 -2.42 8.18 11.10
CA GLN A 118 -3.76 8.27 11.70
C GLN A 118 -4.77 7.58 10.80
N VAL A 119 -5.60 6.72 11.39
CA VAL A 119 -6.77 6.13 10.74
C VAL A 119 -7.92 6.24 11.73
N ASP A 120 -9.05 6.74 11.24
CA ASP A 120 -10.29 6.82 12.00
C ASP A 120 -10.61 5.44 12.60
N ALA A 121 -11.03 5.42 13.86
CA ALA A 121 -11.24 4.21 14.64
C ALA A 121 -12.16 3.21 13.93
N SER A 122 -13.21 3.70 13.25
CA SER A 122 -14.19 2.90 12.51
C SER A 122 -13.57 2.15 11.34
N TYR A 123 -12.45 2.65 10.81
CA TYR A 123 -11.76 2.15 9.61
C TYR A 123 -10.44 1.43 9.92
N ARG A 124 -10.07 1.28 11.21
CA ARG A 124 -8.86 0.56 11.61
C ARG A 124 -8.92 -0.93 11.25
N ARG A 125 -7.76 -1.59 11.30
CA ARG A 125 -7.56 -3.04 11.05
C ARG A 125 -7.91 -3.50 9.63
N ARG A 126 -8.03 -2.56 8.68
CA ARG A 126 -8.28 -2.81 7.25
C ARG A 126 -7.07 -2.62 6.35
N GLY A 127 -5.87 -2.48 6.93
CA GLY A 127 -4.62 -2.27 6.19
C GLY A 127 -4.37 -0.83 5.74
N PHE A 128 -5.31 0.10 5.92
CA PHE A 128 -5.16 1.50 5.49
C PHE A 128 -3.91 2.21 6.04
N GLY A 129 -3.53 1.96 7.30
CA GLY A 129 -2.28 2.50 7.85
C GLY A 129 -1.04 1.98 7.11
N THR A 130 -1.04 0.70 6.72
CA THR A 130 0.04 0.10 5.93
C THR A 130 0.07 0.67 4.52
N THR A 131 -1.09 0.90 3.90
CA THR A 131 -1.17 1.58 2.60
C THR A 131 -0.57 2.98 2.66
N LEU A 132 -0.89 3.75 3.71
CA LEU A 132 -0.34 5.11 3.89
C LEU A 132 1.19 5.09 4.03
N VAL A 133 1.74 4.19 4.83
CA VAL A 133 3.21 4.02 4.97
C VAL A 133 3.84 3.63 3.63
N ALA A 134 3.28 2.64 2.94
CA ALA A 134 3.80 2.20 1.65
C ALA A 134 3.78 3.33 0.60
N ALA A 135 2.69 4.08 0.53
CA ALA A 135 2.54 5.23 -0.37
C ALA A 135 3.56 6.34 -0.07
N ALA A 136 3.84 6.59 1.22
CA ALA A 136 4.85 7.57 1.62
C ALA A 136 6.27 7.12 1.24
N LEU A 137 6.61 5.85 1.51
CA LEU A 137 7.91 5.29 1.15
C LEU A 137 8.14 5.29 -0.38
N ALA A 138 7.10 5.01 -1.16
CA ALA A 138 7.16 5.04 -2.62
C ALA A 138 7.50 6.42 -3.21
N ARG A 139 7.32 7.51 -2.43
CA ARG A 139 7.71 8.87 -2.86
C ARG A 139 9.21 9.15 -2.78
N GLY A 140 9.97 8.35 -2.03
CA GLY A 140 11.41 8.51 -1.89
C GLY A 140 12.17 7.19 -2.05
N PRO A 141 12.15 6.54 -3.23
CA PRO A 141 13.00 5.39 -3.48
C PRO A 141 14.47 5.72 -3.22
N GLY A 142 15.13 4.90 -2.40
CA GLY A 142 16.54 5.08 -2.00
C GLY A 142 16.78 6.28 -1.06
N TYR A 143 15.75 6.86 -0.45
CA TYR A 143 15.93 7.86 0.60
C TYR A 143 16.33 7.17 1.91
N ARG A 144 17.06 7.90 2.75
CA ARG A 144 17.22 7.51 4.16
C ARG A 144 15.98 7.92 4.93
N TRP A 145 15.34 6.94 5.56
CA TRP A 145 14.06 7.11 6.23
C TRP A 145 14.21 7.14 7.74
N SER A 146 13.45 8.00 8.38
CA SER A 146 13.24 8.00 9.83
C SER A 146 11.78 8.27 10.15
N THR A 147 11.35 8.01 11.39
CA THR A 147 10.01 8.36 11.86
C THR A 147 10.09 9.35 13.01
N THR A 148 9.07 10.19 13.15
CA THR A 148 8.83 10.91 14.40
C THR A 148 8.63 9.94 15.57
N ALA A 149 8.59 10.47 16.79
CA ALA A 149 8.26 9.69 17.97
C ALA A 149 6.97 8.88 17.75
N LEU A 150 7.06 7.57 17.98
CA LEU A 150 5.93 6.67 17.88
C LEU A 150 5.22 6.57 19.23
N ASP A 151 3.90 6.43 19.19
CA ASP A 151 3.11 6.04 20.35
C ASP A 151 3.65 4.71 20.92
N GLN A 152 3.75 4.63 22.26
CA GLN A 152 4.26 3.48 23.00
C GLN A 152 3.18 2.42 23.28
N SER A 153 1.94 2.65 22.87
CA SER A 153 0.87 1.67 22.98
C SER A 153 1.22 0.35 22.28
N VAL A 154 0.71 -0.77 22.81
CA VAL A 154 0.91 -2.10 22.23
C VAL A 154 0.43 -2.14 20.77
N ALA A 155 -0.67 -1.45 20.47
CA ALA A 155 -1.22 -1.37 19.13
C ALA A 155 -0.28 -0.63 18.16
N ALA A 156 0.30 0.51 18.57
CA ALA A 156 1.23 1.28 17.75
C ALA A 156 2.53 0.50 17.50
N ARG A 157 3.08 -0.15 18.54
CA ARG A 157 4.27 -1.01 18.42
C ARG A 157 4.04 -2.20 17.49
N ALA A 158 2.90 -2.89 17.65
CA ALA A 158 2.53 -4.02 16.79
C ALA A 158 2.32 -3.57 15.34
N PHE A 159 1.69 -2.41 15.13
CA PHE A 159 1.57 -1.81 13.81
C PHE A 159 2.95 -1.54 13.19
N CYS A 160 3.85 -0.89 13.91
CA CYS A 160 5.19 -0.56 13.40
C CYS A 160 6.01 -1.82 13.08
N ALA A 161 5.93 -2.86 13.93
CA ALA A 161 6.61 -4.14 13.68
C ALA A 161 6.09 -4.88 12.45
N ALA A 162 4.84 -4.65 12.05
CA ALA A 162 4.22 -5.30 10.89
C ALA A 162 4.51 -4.60 9.55
N GLN A 163 5.18 -3.45 9.55
CA GLN A 163 5.48 -2.72 8.32
C GLN A 163 6.72 -3.26 7.62
N ARG A 164 6.72 -3.14 6.30
CA ARG A 164 7.90 -3.44 5.46
C ARG A 164 8.75 -2.18 5.35
N TRP A 165 9.60 -1.97 6.34
CA TRP A 165 10.51 -0.83 6.35
C TRP A 165 11.67 -1.00 5.36
N PRO A 166 12.16 0.09 4.75
CA PRO A 166 13.43 0.07 4.05
C PRO A 166 14.57 -0.27 5.01
N GLU A 167 15.64 -0.83 4.48
CA GLU A 167 16.85 -1.12 5.25
C GLU A 167 17.41 0.17 5.90
N GLY A 168 17.83 0.06 7.15
CA GLY A 168 18.42 1.18 7.90
C GLY A 168 17.44 2.28 8.33
N VAL A 169 16.12 2.05 8.30
CA VAL A 169 15.16 3.00 8.86
C VAL A 169 15.44 3.26 10.34
N GLN A 170 15.36 4.54 10.75
CA GLN A 170 15.41 4.91 12.17
C GLN A 170 14.00 5.14 12.71
N LEU A 171 13.54 4.27 13.60
CA LEU A 171 12.23 4.41 14.24
C LEU A 171 12.32 5.28 15.49
N SER A 172 11.29 6.12 15.70
CA SER A 172 11.16 7.03 16.85
C SER A 172 12.29 8.06 17.04
N SER A 173 13.16 8.22 16.04
CA SER A 173 14.31 9.13 16.06
C SER A 173 14.38 9.89 14.74
N PRO A 174 13.64 11.00 14.59
CA PRO A 174 13.57 11.71 13.33
C PRO A 174 14.90 12.39 13.00
N PHE A 175 15.36 12.25 11.76
CA PHE A 175 16.62 12.86 11.30
C PHE A 175 16.38 13.90 10.21
N TYR A 176 15.94 15.09 10.63
CA TYR A 176 15.77 16.26 9.78
C TYR A 176 17.13 16.79 9.27
N CYS A 177 17.21 17.17 7.99
CA CYS A 177 18.31 17.98 7.49
C CYS A 177 18.07 19.47 7.75
N SER A 178 19.08 20.31 7.51
CA SER A 178 18.97 21.76 7.65
C SER A 178 17.82 22.36 6.84
N HIS A 179 17.57 21.87 5.62
CA HIS A 179 16.43 22.33 4.80
C HIS A 179 15.07 22.05 5.46
N MET A 180 14.92 20.87 6.08
CA MET A 180 13.69 20.51 6.79
C MET A 180 13.52 21.32 8.07
N LYS A 181 14.61 21.52 8.85
CA LYS A 181 14.61 22.36 10.05
C LYS A 181 14.19 23.79 9.72
N LEU A 182 14.81 24.40 8.70
CA LEU A 182 14.45 25.73 8.21
C LEU A 182 12.97 25.80 7.79
N ALA A 183 12.48 24.78 7.07
CA ALA A 183 11.09 24.74 6.64
C ALA A 183 10.10 24.53 7.80
N ASN A 184 10.54 23.96 8.92
CA ASN A 184 9.75 23.79 10.14
C ASN A 184 9.80 25.01 11.06
N GLY A 185 10.64 26.01 10.76
CA GLY A 185 10.86 27.17 11.63
C GLY A 185 11.82 26.89 12.79
N ASP A 186 12.53 25.76 12.74
CA ASP A 186 13.60 25.44 13.68
C ASP A 186 14.85 26.23 13.27
N ASN A 187 14.96 27.46 13.76
CA ASN A 187 16.21 28.23 13.69
C ASN A 187 17.09 27.76 14.86
N GLU A 188 18.16 27.03 14.56
CA GLU A 188 19.30 26.86 15.48
C GLU A 188 19.99 28.21 15.74
#